data_AF-A0A938QCH1-F1
#
_entry.id   AF-A0A938QCH1-F1
#
_cell.length_a   1.000
_cell.length_b   1.000
_cell.length_c   1.000
_cell.angle_alpha   90.00
_cell.angle_beta   90.00
_cell.angle_gamma   90.00
#
_symmetry.space_group_name_H-M   'P 1'
#
loop_
_entity.id
_entity.type
_entity.pdbx_description
1 polymer ?
#
loop_
_entity_poly.entity_id
_entity_poly.type
_entity_poly.pdbx_seq_one_letter_code
_entity_poly.pdbx_strand_id
1 'polypeptide(L)'
;MKRVSTAPRPDWQQKVEALGLIYHHTGDQPYWNEAAYYSFETKEIDRIELATNELHEMCLQAAQHIIDKNRFDELAIPPQAVPIIKQAWEDEPPALYGRFDLAYDGDHLKLLEYNADTPTALLEAAVVQWHWLEERFPGADQFNSIHEKLLAKWQELRAVVNRCVKRY
;
A
#
# COMPACT_ATOMS: atom_id res chain seq x y z
N MET A 1 -14.57 8.02 -10.42
CA MET A 1 -14.73 7.21 -9.22
C MET A 1 -16.19 7.31 -8.87
N LYS A 2 -16.92 6.19 -8.87
CA LYS A 2 -18.35 6.19 -8.56
C LYS A 2 -18.60 5.32 -7.34
N ARG A 3 -19.15 5.91 -6.29
CA ARG A 3 -19.62 5.17 -5.13
C ARG A 3 -20.95 4.48 -5.46
N VAL A 4 -21.04 3.19 -5.18
CA VAL A 4 -22.25 2.38 -5.39
C VAL A 4 -22.62 1.71 -4.08
N SER A 5 -23.85 1.93 -3.62
CA SER A 5 -24.38 1.23 -2.45
C SER A 5 -24.75 -0.22 -2.80
N THR A 6 -24.54 -1.14 -1.88
CA THR A 6 -24.91 -2.55 -2.03
C THR A 6 -25.32 -3.13 -0.67
N ALA A 7 -26.11 -4.19 -0.68
CA ALA A 7 -26.27 -5.00 0.52
C ALA A 7 -24.95 -5.74 0.81
N PRO A 8 -24.49 -5.79 2.08
CA PRO A 8 -23.43 -6.70 2.50
C PRO A 8 -23.77 -8.15 2.16
N ARG A 9 -22.76 -8.99 1.94
CA ARG A 9 -22.98 -10.42 1.76
C ARG A 9 -23.59 -11.04 3.04
N PRO A 10 -24.41 -12.09 2.91
CA PRO A 10 -24.75 -12.94 4.04
C PRO A 10 -23.46 -13.48 4.68
N ASP A 11 -23.43 -13.50 6.02
CA ASP A 11 -22.32 -14.06 6.81
C ASP A 11 -20.94 -13.45 6.47
N TRP A 12 -20.91 -12.16 6.09
CA TRP A 12 -19.67 -11.50 5.68
C TRP A 12 -18.61 -11.52 6.78
N GLN A 13 -19.01 -11.44 8.06
CA GLN A 13 -18.08 -11.51 9.19
C GLN A 13 -17.33 -12.85 9.20
N GLN A 14 -18.05 -13.97 9.12
CA GLN A 14 -17.45 -15.30 9.09
C GLN A 14 -16.58 -15.49 7.85
N LYS A 15 -17.00 -14.94 6.70
CA LYS A 15 -16.23 -14.98 5.46
C LYS A 15 -14.89 -14.25 5.60
N VAL A 16 -14.86 -13.04 6.16
CA VAL A 16 -13.59 -12.29 6.31
C VAL A 16 -12.70 -12.86 7.42
N GLU A 17 -13.29 -13.38 8.50
CA GLU A 17 -12.56 -14.09 9.56
C GLU A 17 -11.87 -15.35 9.01
N ALA A 18 -12.55 -16.12 8.14
CA ALA A 18 -11.96 -17.30 7.50
C ALA A 18 -10.76 -16.97 6.59
N LEU A 19 -10.67 -15.73 6.11
CA LEU A 19 -9.53 -15.22 5.34
C LEU A 19 -8.43 -14.61 6.24
N GLY A 20 -8.62 -14.63 7.56
CA GLY A 20 -7.66 -14.12 8.54
C GLY A 20 -7.88 -12.67 8.97
N LEU A 21 -8.90 -11.97 8.45
CA LEU A 21 -9.23 -10.61 8.86
C LEU A 21 -10.07 -10.64 10.14
N ILE A 22 -9.39 -10.77 11.29
CA ILE A 22 -10.03 -10.82 12.62
C ILE A 22 -10.43 -9.44 13.14
N TYR A 23 -9.76 -8.37 12.71
CA TYR A 23 -10.13 -7.00 13.04
C TYR A 23 -11.09 -6.47 11.97
N HIS A 24 -12.36 -6.86 12.06
CA HIS A 24 -13.39 -6.45 11.09
C HIS A 24 -14.41 -5.46 11.66
N HIS A 25 -14.30 -5.11 12.95
CA HIS A 25 -15.09 -4.06 13.61
C HIS A 25 -14.21 -3.15 14.49
N THR A 26 -14.62 -1.89 14.62
CA THR A 26 -14.13 -0.93 15.61
C THR A 26 -15.30 -0.54 16.53
N GLY A 27 -15.35 -1.15 17.71
CA GLY A 27 -16.55 -1.07 18.56
C GLY A 27 -17.75 -1.67 17.84
N ASP A 28 -18.86 -0.93 17.77
CA ASP A 28 -20.07 -1.36 17.07
C ASP A 28 -20.07 -1.02 15.57
N GLN A 29 -19.02 -0.37 15.06
CA GLN A 29 -18.94 0.05 13.66
C GLN A 29 -18.14 -0.94 12.82
N PRO A 30 -18.60 -1.34 11.62
CA PRO A 30 -17.83 -2.18 10.72
C PRO A 30 -16.56 -1.45 10.28
N TYR A 31 -15.41 -2.09 10.50
CA TYR A 31 -14.14 -1.65 9.92
C TYR A 31 -14.08 -2.06 8.44
N TRP A 32 -14.38 -3.34 8.16
CA TRP A 32 -14.62 -3.80 6.79
C TRP A 32 -16.08 -3.51 6.41
N ASN A 33 -16.28 -2.73 5.34
CA ASN A 33 -17.61 -2.24 4.98
C ASN A 33 -18.02 -2.69 3.57
N GLU A 34 -18.90 -3.69 3.51
CA GLU A 34 -19.47 -4.17 2.25
C GLU A 34 -20.75 -3.41 1.84
N ALA A 35 -21.20 -2.38 2.56
CA ALA A 35 -22.44 -1.67 2.25
C ALA A 35 -22.29 -0.71 1.05
N ALA A 36 -21.06 -0.46 0.62
CA ALA A 36 -20.76 0.27 -0.60
C ALA A 36 -19.40 -0.14 -1.16
N TYR A 37 -19.21 0.10 -2.45
CA TYR A 37 -17.91 0.00 -3.12
C TYR A 37 -17.72 1.17 -4.07
N TYR A 38 -16.49 1.33 -4.57
CA TYR A 38 -16.17 2.32 -5.58
C TYR A 38 -15.81 1.62 -6.89
N SER A 39 -16.47 2.01 -7.98
CA SER A 39 -16.11 1.60 -9.33
C SER A 39 -15.28 2.69 -10.01
N PHE A 40 -14.27 2.29 -10.77
CA PHE A 40 -13.39 3.19 -11.50
C PHE A 40 -13.47 2.89 -13.00
N GLU A 41 -13.38 3.93 -13.82
CA GLU A 41 -13.09 3.75 -15.25
C GLU A 41 -11.58 3.52 -15.44
N THR A 42 -11.17 2.81 -16.49
CA THR A 42 -9.76 2.52 -16.78
C THR A 42 -8.89 3.78 -16.80
N LYS A 43 -9.37 4.87 -17.42
CA LYS A 43 -8.64 6.16 -17.46
C LYS A 43 -8.34 6.74 -16.08
N GLU A 44 -9.16 6.44 -15.09
CA GLU A 44 -8.96 6.90 -13.71
C GLU A 44 -7.91 6.06 -13.01
N ILE A 45 -7.92 4.74 -13.27
CA ILE A 45 -6.88 3.81 -12.78
C ILE A 45 -5.53 4.23 -13.37
N ASP A 46 -5.44 4.41 -14.69
CA ASP A 46 -4.21 4.83 -15.38
C ASP A 46 -3.66 6.14 -14.80
N ARG A 47 -4.55 7.09 -14.46
CA ARG A 47 -4.17 8.37 -13.85
C ARG A 47 -3.61 8.19 -12.44
N ILE A 48 -4.23 7.33 -11.62
CA ILE A 48 -3.75 7.03 -10.27
C ILE A 48 -2.39 6.32 -10.36
N GLU A 49 -2.24 5.34 -11.25
CA GLU A 49 -0.97 4.61 -11.43
C GLU A 49 0.17 5.56 -11.84
N LEU A 50 -0.04 6.39 -12.86
CA LEU A 50 0.94 7.38 -13.30
C LEU A 50 1.32 8.33 -12.15
N ALA A 51 0.32 8.85 -11.43
CA ALA A 51 0.56 9.74 -10.32
C ALA A 51 1.34 9.06 -9.19
N THR A 52 1.02 7.82 -8.82
CA THR A 52 1.75 7.10 -7.76
C THR A 52 3.20 6.81 -8.12
N ASN A 53 3.50 6.51 -9.40
CA ASN A 53 4.87 6.36 -9.87
C ASN A 53 5.63 7.69 -9.82
N GLU A 54 5.03 8.78 -10.31
CA GLU A 54 5.63 10.11 -10.25
C GLU A 54 5.89 10.58 -8.81
N LEU A 55 4.91 10.36 -7.91
CA LEU A 55 5.04 10.70 -6.50
C LEU A 55 6.15 9.89 -5.82
N HIS A 56 6.32 8.61 -6.17
CA HIS A 56 7.41 7.80 -5.64
C HIS A 56 8.78 8.38 -6.03
N GLU A 57 8.98 8.70 -7.31
CA GLU A 57 10.22 9.33 -7.78
C GLU A 57 10.47 10.68 -7.12
N MET A 58 9.44 11.50 -6.95
CA MET A 58 9.53 12.77 -6.23
C MET A 58 9.93 12.58 -4.76
N CYS A 59 9.41 11.55 -4.08
CA CYS A 59 9.81 11.21 -2.71
C CYS A 59 11.29 10.79 -2.64
N LEU A 60 11.78 10.00 -3.60
CA LEU A 60 13.20 9.63 -3.66
C LEU A 60 14.10 10.86 -3.88
N GLN A 61 13.71 11.75 -4.80
CA GLN A 61 14.43 13.01 -5.04
C GLN A 61 14.43 13.92 -3.81
N ALA A 62 13.32 13.99 -3.06
CA ALA A 62 13.25 14.75 -1.83
C ALA A 62 14.17 14.16 -0.75
N ALA A 63 14.22 12.84 -0.61
CA ALA A 63 15.14 12.16 0.32
C ALA A 63 16.61 12.42 -0.05
N GLN A 64 16.98 12.29 -1.34
CA GLN A 64 18.32 12.66 -1.81
C GLN A 64 18.65 14.12 -1.51
N HIS A 65 17.72 15.03 -1.74
CA HIS A 65 17.91 16.45 -1.47
C HIS A 65 18.17 16.73 0.02
N ILE A 66 17.47 16.03 0.92
CA ILE A 66 17.70 16.12 2.37
C ILE A 66 19.12 15.66 2.71
N ILE A 67 19.58 14.57 2.12
CA ILE A 67 20.92 14.01 2.33
C ILE A 67 21.99 15.00 1.84
N ASP A 68 21.88 15.48 0.60
CA ASP A 68 22.84 16.38 -0.06
C ASP A 68 22.99 17.71 0.68
N LYS A 69 21.88 18.21 1.23
CA LYS A 69 21.84 19.50 1.96
C LYS A 69 21.99 19.33 3.46
N ASN A 70 22.18 18.10 3.95
CA ASN A 70 22.30 17.77 5.36
C ASN A 70 21.14 18.33 6.22
N ARG A 71 19.89 18.24 5.72
CA ARG A 71 18.68 18.84 6.31
C ARG A 71 17.98 17.96 7.35
N PHE A 72 18.67 16.97 7.90
CA PHE A 72 18.10 15.97 8.84
C PHE A 72 17.44 16.59 10.08
N ASP A 73 17.98 17.69 10.58
CA ASP A 73 17.45 18.40 11.75
C ASP A 73 16.03 18.94 11.52
N GLU A 74 15.69 19.29 10.26
CA GLU A 74 14.34 19.76 9.90
C GLU A 74 13.28 18.66 10.01
N LEU A 75 13.71 17.39 9.93
CA LEU A 75 12.85 16.21 10.12
C LEU A 75 12.93 15.65 11.55
N ALA A 76 13.56 16.38 12.47
CA ALA A 76 13.80 15.94 13.84
C ALA A 76 14.53 14.57 13.93
N ILE A 77 15.37 14.27 12.93
CA ILE A 77 16.18 13.04 12.92
C ILE A 77 17.35 13.21 13.89
N PRO A 78 17.55 12.30 14.86
CA PRO A 78 18.65 12.40 15.79
C PRO A 78 20.02 12.29 15.08
N PRO A 79 21.04 13.09 15.45
CA PRO A 79 22.35 13.10 14.79
C PRO A 79 23.02 11.72 14.72
N GLN A 80 22.80 10.86 15.72
CA GLN A 80 23.32 9.50 15.77
C GLN A 80 22.73 8.56 14.69
N ALA A 81 21.53 8.87 14.17
CA ALA A 81 20.89 8.08 13.11
C ALA A 81 21.38 8.48 11.71
N VAL A 82 21.88 9.71 11.54
CA VAL A 82 22.27 10.26 10.24
C VAL A 82 23.30 9.40 9.50
N PRO A 83 24.40 8.91 10.12
CA PRO A 83 25.34 8.04 9.42
C PRO A 83 24.70 6.74 8.92
N ILE A 84 23.78 6.17 9.69
CA ILE A 84 23.09 4.93 9.35
C ILE A 84 22.12 5.16 8.18
N ILE A 85 21.39 6.27 8.17
CA ILE A 85 20.50 6.65 7.07
C ILE A 85 21.29 6.86 5.78
N LYS A 86 22.40 7.60 5.84
CA LYS A 86 23.26 7.81 4.66
C LYS A 86 23.82 6.49 4.14
N GLN A 87 24.31 5.63 5.03
CA GLN A 87 24.82 4.31 4.64
C GLN A 87 23.72 3.46 3.98
N ALA A 88 22.53 3.40 4.58
CA ALA A 88 21.41 2.66 4.01
C ALA A 88 20.98 3.24 2.66
N TRP A 89 21.03 4.56 2.47
CA TRP A 89 20.71 5.18 1.19
C TRP A 89 21.70 4.76 0.09
N GLU A 90 23.00 4.82 0.36
CA GLU A 90 24.04 4.41 -0.60
C GLU A 90 24.07 2.90 -0.88
N ASP A 91 23.73 2.08 0.12
CA ASP A 91 23.66 0.62 -0.04
C ASP A 91 22.44 0.18 -0.86
N GLU A 92 21.48 1.08 -1.10
CA GLU A 92 20.21 0.85 -1.80
C GLU A 92 19.58 -0.52 -1.46
N PRO A 93 19.31 -0.82 -0.17
CA PRO A 93 18.67 -2.05 0.19
C PRO A 93 17.29 -2.10 -0.48
N PRO A 94 16.85 -3.30 -0.89
CA PRO A 94 15.62 -3.43 -1.65
C PRO A 94 14.40 -2.98 -0.83
N ALA A 95 13.65 -2.02 -1.38
CA ALA A 95 12.31 -1.72 -0.91
C ALA A 95 11.32 -2.84 -1.32
N LEU A 96 10.40 -3.17 -0.41
CA LEU A 96 9.37 -4.18 -0.66
C LEU A 96 8.06 -3.55 -1.17
N TYR A 97 7.49 -2.62 -0.38
CA TYR A 97 6.26 -1.91 -0.72
C TYR A 97 6.09 -0.65 0.12
N GLY A 98 5.20 0.25 -0.31
CA GLY A 98 4.75 1.43 0.41
C GLY A 98 3.27 1.69 0.12
N ARG A 99 2.62 2.56 0.92
CA ARG A 99 1.22 2.97 0.71
C ARG A 99 1.12 4.48 0.58
N PHE A 100 0.52 4.95 -0.51
CA PHE A 100 0.11 6.34 -0.66
C PHE A 100 -1.33 6.53 -0.19
N ASP A 101 -1.54 7.58 0.59
CA ASP A 101 -2.87 8.03 0.94
C ASP A 101 -3.17 9.26 0.08
N LEU A 102 -4.19 9.13 -0.77
CA LEU A 102 -4.55 10.11 -1.78
C LEU A 102 -5.97 10.63 -1.54
N ALA A 103 -6.15 11.94 -1.68
CA ALA A 103 -7.47 12.53 -1.87
C ALA A 103 -7.76 12.56 -3.37
N TYR A 104 -8.83 11.87 -3.80
CA TYR A 104 -9.27 11.81 -5.19
C TYR A 104 -10.78 12.01 -5.31
N ASP A 105 -11.20 12.97 -6.13
CA ASP A 105 -12.64 13.28 -6.35
C ASP A 105 -13.21 12.71 -7.66
N GLY A 106 -12.38 12.00 -8.45
CA GLY A 106 -12.71 11.57 -9.82
C GLY A 106 -12.06 12.43 -10.91
N ASP A 107 -11.47 13.57 -10.54
CA ASP A 107 -10.69 14.43 -11.42
C ASP A 107 -9.39 14.91 -10.74
N HIS A 108 -9.46 15.54 -9.58
CA HIS A 108 -8.29 16.04 -8.86
C HIS A 108 -7.69 14.98 -7.94
N LEU A 109 -6.37 14.85 -7.97
CA LEU A 109 -5.60 13.95 -7.12
C LEU A 109 -4.61 14.75 -6.27
N LYS A 110 -4.58 14.50 -4.96
CA LYS A 110 -3.64 15.11 -4.02
C LYS A 110 -3.04 14.06 -3.09
N LEU A 111 -1.72 14.10 -2.94
CA LEU A 111 -1.01 13.32 -1.93
C LEU A 111 -1.30 13.89 -0.53
N LEU A 112 -1.74 13.04 0.38
CA LEU A 112 -1.88 13.35 1.80
C LEU A 112 -0.65 12.87 2.57
N GLU A 113 -0.28 11.59 2.41
CA GLU A 113 0.91 11.00 3.03
C GLU A 113 1.45 9.81 2.23
N TYR A 114 2.74 9.51 2.46
CA TYR A 114 3.40 8.32 1.95
C TYR A 114 3.94 7.46 3.10
N ASN A 115 3.26 6.34 3.35
CA ASN A 115 3.64 5.35 4.35
C ASN A 115 4.65 4.37 3.75
N ALA A 116 5.93 4.76 3.75
CA ALA A 116 7.02 3.98 3.16
C ALA A 116 7.67 2.96 4.12
N ASP A 117 7.43 3.08 5.43
CA ASP A 117 8.10 2.28 6.47
C ASP A 117 7.22 1.14 7.01
N THR A 118 6.02 1.50 7.52
CA THR A 118 5.07 0.54 8.12
C THR A 118 3.66 0.61 7.52
N PRO A 119 3.52 0.51 6.18
CA PRO A 119 2.20 0.47 5.55
C PRO A 119 1.35 -0.71 6.06
N THR A 120 0.07 -0.45 6.29
CA THR A 120 -0.95 -1.44 6.67
C THR A 120 -1.96 -1.67 5.53
N ALA A 121 -2.92 -2.58 5.74
CA ALA A 121 -4.04 -2.92 4.84
C ALA A 121 -3.77 -3.91 3.68
N LEU A 122 -2.65 -4.65 3.72
CA LEU A 122 -2.34 -5.65 2.68
C LEU A 122 -3.35 -6.80 2.63
N LEU A 123 -3.76 -7.33 3.78
CA LEU A 123 -4.67 -8.47 3.83
C LEU A 123 -6.05 -8.08 3.24
N GLU A 124 -6.51 -6.90 3.65
CA GLU A 124 -7.76 -6.29 3.21
C GLU A 124 -7.75 -6.09 1.69
N ALA A 125 -6.73 -5.41 1.15
CA ALA A 125 -6.70 -5.02 -0.25
C ALA A 125 -6.33 -6.17 -1.21
N ALA A 126 -5.49 -7.11 -0.78
CA ALA A 126 -4.97 -8.17 -1.65
C ALA A 126 -5.81 -9.45 -1.61
N VAL A 127 -6.40 -9.79 -0.45
CA VAL A 127 -7.09 -11.08 -0.25
C VAL A 127 -8.58 -10.86 -0.04
N VAL A 128 -8.96 -10.09 0.98
CA VAL A 128 -10.38 -9.95 1.37
C VAL A 128 -11.18 -9.26 0.27
N GLN A 129 -10.66 -8.18 -0.30
CA GLN A 129 -11.28 -7.48 -1.42
C GLN A 129 -11.44 -8.37 -2.66
N TRP A 130 -10.44 -9.18 -2.98
CA TRP A 130 -10.50 -10.10 -4.12
C TRP A 130 -11.63 -11.12 -3.96
N HIS A 131 -11.69 -11.81 -2.80
CA HIS A 131 -12.77 -12.77 -2.53
C HIS A 131 -14.16 -12.12 -2.48
N TRP A 132 -14.25 -10.86 -2.03
CA TRP A 132 -15.49 -10.10 -2.12
C TRP A 132 -15.88 -9.81 -3.58
N LEU A 133 -14.92 -9.37 -4.39
CA LEU A 133 -15.14 -9.06 -5.81
C LEU A 133 -15.58 -10.29 -6.59
N GLU A 134 -14.87 -11.42 -6.47
CA GLU A 134 -15.19 -12.66 -7.19
C GLU A 134 -16.60 -13.17 -6.88
N GLU A 135 -17.05 -13.06 -5.62
CA GLU A 135 -18.39 -13.51 -5.22
C GLU A 135 -19.48 -12.55 -5.71
N ARG A 136 -19.25 -11.24 -5.67
CA ARG A 136 -20.27 -10.23 -6.02
C ARG A 136 -20.35 -9.97 -7.51
N PHE A 137 -19.23 -10.01 -8.20
CA PHE A 137 -19.07 -9.63 -9.61
C PHE A 137 -18.15 -10.62 -10.33
N PRO A 138 -18.58 -11.88 -10.55
CA PRO A 138 -17.78 -12.85 -11.28
C PRO A 138 -17.33 -12.31 -12.64
N GLY A 139 -16.02 -12.34 -12.91
CA GLY A 139 -15.44 -11.83 -14.15
C GLY A 139 -15.14 -10.32 -14.17
N ALA A 140 -15.44 -9.59 -13.09
CA ALA A 140 -14.87 -8.26 -12.87
C ALA A 140 -13.43 -8.37 -12.36
N ASP A 141 -12.72 -7.24 -12.40
CA ASP A 141 -11.33 -7.14 -11.94
C ASP A 141 -11.18 -6.02 -10.90
N GLN A 142 -10.12 -6.10 -10.09
CA GLN A 142 -9.69 -5.03 -9.21
C GLN A 142 -8.48 -4.31 -9.81
N PHE A 143 -8.34 -3.01 -9.51
CA PHE A 143 -7.21 -2.24 -10.05
C PHE A 143 -5.84 -2.72 -9.56
N ASN A 144 -5.78 -3.37 -8.39
CA ASN A 144 -4.52 -3.67 -7.73
C ASN A 144 -4.07 -5.10 -8.02
N SER A 145 -2.75 -5.27 -8.19
CA SER A 145 -2.08 -6.56 -8.36
C SER A 145 -1.14 -6.84 -7.18
N ILE A 146 -1.58 -6.50 -5.95
CA ILE A 146 -0.72 -6.49 -4.75
C ILE A 146 -0.18 -7.90 -4.49
N HIS A 147 -1.04 -8.92 -4.56
CA HIS A 147 -0.65 -10.30 -4.28
C HIS A 147 0.44 -10.78 -5.25
N GLU A 148 0.21 -10.62 -6.55
CA GLU A 148 1.12 -11.06 -7.61
C GLU A 148 2.45 -10.28 -7.56
N LYS A 149 2.39 -8.96 -7.37
CA LYS A 149 3.60 -8.12 -7.29
C LYS A 149 4.42 -8.43 -6.04
N LEU A 150 3.80 -8.69 -4.89
CA LEU A 150 4.52 -9.09 -3.69
C LEU A 150 5.18 -10.47 -3.86
N LEU A 151 4.49 -11.45 -4.45
CA LEU A 151 5.08 -12.75 -4.75
C LEU A 151 6.30 -12.62 -5.67
N ALA A 152 6.16 -11.86 -6.76
CA ALA A 152 7.27 -11.60 -7.67
C ALA A 152 8.44 -10.91 -6.95
N LYS A 153 8.15 -9.88 -6.15
CA LYS A 153 9.18 -9.16 -5.40
C LYS A 153 9.91 -10.06 -4.42
N TRP A 154 9.20 -10.90 -3.66
CA TRP A 154 9.84 -11.84 -2.73
C TRP A 154 10.74 -12.86 -3.44
N GLN A 155 10.40 -13.27 -4.66
CA GLN A 155 11.27 -14.13 -5.47
C GLN A 155 12.57 -13.42 -5.86
N GLU A 156 12.50 -12.15 -6.27
CA GLU A 156 13.70 -11.32 -6.51
C GLU A 156 14.56 -11.19 -5.24
N LEU A 157 13.92 -10.98 -4.09
CA LEU A 157 14.62 -10.76 -2.82
C LEU A 157 15.17 -12.04 -2.18
N ARG A 158 14.87 -13.22 -2.73
CA ARG A 158 15.27 -14.51 -2.18
C ARG A 158 16.78 -14.59 -1.90
N ALA A 159 17.61 -14.08 -2.82
CA ALA A 159 19.07 -14.09 -2.65
C ALA A 159 19.53 -13.18 -1.49
N VAL A 160 18.87 -12.02 -1.31
CA VAL A 160 19.15 -11.07 -0.23
C VAL A 160 18.76 -11.68 1.11
N VAL A 161 17.54 -12.19 1.22
CA VAL A 161 17.01 -12.82 2.44
C VAL A 161 17.90 -13.99 2.88
N ASN A 162 18.28 -14.87 1.94
CA ASN A 162 19.14 -16.02 2.26
C ASN A 162 20.53 -15.64 2.79
N ARG A 163 21.07 -14.48 2.40
CA ARG A 163 22.35 -13.97 2.94
C ARG A 163 22.20 -13.44 4.36
N CYS A 164 21.07 -12.81 4.68
CA CYS A 164 20.78 -12.30 6.01
C CYS A 164 20.56 -13.43 7.03
N VAL A 165 19.82 -14.48 6.65
CA VAL A 165 19.53 -15.62 7.55
C VAL A 165 20.79 -16.42 7.92
N LYS A 166 21.80 -16.48 7.04
CA LYS A 166 23.07 -17.20 7.31
C LYS A 166 24.05 -16.45 8.22
N ARG A 167 23.75 -15.21 8.61
CA ARG A 167 24.59 -14.39 9.51
C ARG A 167 24.20 -14.53 10.99
N TYR A 168 23.15 -15.28 11.29
CA TYR A 168 22.75 -15.71 12.63
C TYR A 168 22.96 -17.22 12.77
#